data_AF-A0A0C2MF53-F1
#
_entry.id   AF-A0A0C2MF53-F1
#
_cell.length_a   1.000
_cell.length_b   1.000
_cell.length_c   1.000
_cell.angle_alpha   90.00
_cell.angle_beta   90.00
_cell.angle_gamma   90.00
#
_symmetry.space_group_name_H-M   'P 1'
#
loop_
_entity.id
_entity.type
_entity.pdbx_description
1 polymer ?
#
loop_
_entity_poly.entity_id
_entity_poly.type
_entity_poly.pdbx_seq_one_letter_code
_entity_poly.pdbx_strand_id
1 'polypeptide(L)'
;MVWKNQYTLCLYTFDDNDQLNELVCDLSISDMKNDKCSVVVDPYSPNVLYANIINEGISTSYISFDNGKRFIPIELENQRSKCFQINCIIELDLVCSNDLIQNHFPEKSVVIFQEKSKCKKSKDCQHMFISFNGGKIWKMVNYDFENIKIINGGSLMVAAEKSTGKFWYSYTMGTKWYKIGWWWWYRIIDIEPLESANNQIIATINYHELTGVPSIFIYDFTKALGNYV
;
A
#
# COMPACT_ATOMS: atom_id res chain seq x y z
N MET A 1 -19.67 1.41 -11.84
CA MET A 1 -20.43 0.20 -11.43
C MET A 1 -19.69 -1.03 -11.94
N VAL A 2 -19.55 -2.07 -11.12
CA VAL A 2 -18.97 -3.35 -11.58
C VAL A 2 -20.11 -4.35 -11.80
N TRP A 3 -20.17 -4.97 -12.98
CA TRP A 3 -21.23 -5.92 -13.33
C TRP A 3 -20.65 -7.17 -14.01
N LYS A 4 -21.08 -8.34 -13.54
CA LYS A 4 -20.72 -9.65 -14.06
C LYS A 4 -21.62 -10.07 -15.24
N ASN A 5 -21.01 -10.37 -16.37
CA ASN A 5 -21.60 -11.07 -17.51
C ASN A 5 -21.41 -12.61 -17.34
N GLN A 6 -22.01 -13.42 -18.22
CA GLN A 6 -21.87 -14.88 -18.28
C GLN A 6 -20.42 -15.37 -18.25
N TYR A 7 -19.47 -14.59 -18.79
CA TYR A 7 -18.08 -15.01 -18.95
C TYR A 7 -17.06 -14.19 -18.15
N THR A 8 -17.35 -12.90 -17.91
CA THR A 8 -16.34 -11.94 -17.43
C THR A 8 -16.97 -10.91 -16.47
N LEU A 9 -16.12 -10.19 -15.73
CA LEU A 9 -16.51 -9.09 -14.88
C LEU A 9 -16.05 -7.79 -15.53
N CYS A 10 -16.95 -6.81 -15.69
CA CYS A 10 -16.63 -5.56 -16.36
C CYS A 10 -16.99 -4.35 -15.50
N LEU A 11 -16.22 -3.27 -15.66
CA LEU A 11 -16.47 -1.96 -15.10
C LEU A 11 -17.24 -1.13 -16.12
N TYR A 12 -18.30 -0.48 -15.66
CA TYR A 12 -19.13 0.42 -16.43
C TYR A 12 -19.25 1.78 -15.76
N THR A 13 -19.52 2.81 -16.57
CA THR A 13 -19.93 4.15 -16.14
C THR A 13 -21.21 4.57 -16.85
N PHE A 14 -21.91 5.57 -16.31
CA PHE A 14 -22.94 6.29 -17.06
C PHE A 14 -22.30 7.48 -17.78
N ASP A 15 -22.81 7.81 -18.96
CA ASP A 15 -22.50 9.07 -19.64
C ASP A 15 -23.54 10.16 -19.30
N ASP A 16 -23.38 11.34 -19.92
CA ASP A 16 -24.27 12.49 -19.73
C ASP A 16 -25.71 12.24 -20.19
N ASN A 17 -25.97 11.15 -20.92
CA ASN A 17 -27.30 10.74 -21.40
C ASN A 17 -27.86 9.56 -20.59
N ASP A 18 -27.30 9.26 -19.42
CA ASP A 18 -27.63 8.09 -18.59
C ASP A 18 -27.46 6.74 -19.32
N GLN A 19 -26.64 6.68 -20.37
CA GLN A 19 -26.33 5.43 -21.05
C GLN A 19 -25.18 4.71 -20.36
N LEU A 20 -25.36 3.41 -20.16
CA LEU A 20 -24.35 2.56 -19.56
C LEU A 20 -23.25 2.24 -20.57
N ASN A 21 -22.05 2.74 -20.31
CA ASN A 21 -20.87 2.55 -21.13
C ASN A 21 -19.87 1.62 -20.45
N GLU A 22 -19.41 0.61 -21.18
CA GLU A 22 -18.35 -0.29 -20.74
C GLU A 22 -17.00 0.44 -20.76
N LEU A 23 -16.26 0.39 -19.64
CA LEU A 23 -14.94 0.98 -19.52
C LEU A 23 -13.84 -0.07 -19.72
N VAL A 24 -13.95 -1.20 -19.02
CA VAL A 24 -12.98 -2.30 -19.10
C VAL A 24 -13.62 -3.62 -18.67
N CYS A 25 -13.25 -4.70 -19.34
CA CYS A 25 -13.68 -6.06 -19.01
C CYS A 25 -12.53 -6.90 -18.46
N ASP A 26 -12.79 -8.19 -18.26
CA ASP A 26 -11.83 -9.17 -17.76
C ASP A 26 -11.25 -8.81 -16.38
N LEU A 27 -12.03 -8.13 -15.57
CA LEU A 27 -11.64 -7.84 -14.19
C LEU A 27 -11.48 -9.14 -13.39
N SER A 28 -10.43 -9.19 -12.57
CA SER A 28 -10.20 -10.33 -11.69
C SER A 28 -11.38 -10.50 -10.73
N ILE A 29 -11.97 -11.69 -10.68
CA ILE A 29 -13.06 -11.97 -9.75
C ILE A 29 -12.44 -12.09 -8.35
N SER A 30 -12.75 -11.14 -7.47
CA SER A 30 -12.39 -11.22 -6.06
C SER A 30 -13.48 -11.98 -5.28
N ASP A 31 -13.06 -12.85 -4.36
CA ASP A 31 -14.00 -13.44 -3.41
C ASP A 31 -14.41 -12.35 -2.40
N MET A 32 -15.69 -11.99 -2.40
CA MET A 32 -16.25 -10.98 -1.47
C MET A 32 -16.06 -11.37 0.00
N LYS A 33 -15.73 -12.64 0.30
CA LYS A 33 -15.47 -13.10 1.67
C LYS A 33 -14.30 -12.41 2.38
N ASN A 34 -13.40 -11.76 1.64
CA ASN A 34 -12.19 -11.14 2.20
C ASN A 34 -12.14 -9.61 2.00
N ASP A 35 -13.28 -8.95 1.77
CA ASP A 35 -13.35 -7.51 1.50
C ASP A 35 -12.48 -7.04 0.31
N LYS A 36 -12.18 -7.96 -0.60
CA LYS A 36 -11.38 -7.70 -1.80
C LYS A 36 -12.28 -7.24 -2.92
N CYS A 37 -11.83 -6.23 -3.65
CA CYS A 37 -12.49 -5.73 -4.85
C CYS A 37 -11.63 -5.94 -6.08
N SER A 38 -12.30 -5.98 -7.23
CA SER A 38 -11.64 -5.97 -8.53
C SER A 38 -11.16 -4.57 -8.94
N VAL A 39 -11.82 -3.54 -8.38
CA VAL A 39 -11.54 -2.12 -8.65
C VAL A 39 -11.63 -1.33 -7.34
N VAL A 40 -10.69 -0.42 -7.12
CA VAL A 40 -10.68 0.54 -6.01
C VAL A 40 -10.58 1.95 -6.57
N VAL A 41 -11.37 2.87 -6.02
CA VAL A 41 -11.33 4.30 -6.37
C VAL A 41 -10.48 5.02 -5.33
N ASP A 42 -9.58 5.91 -5.77
CA ASP A 42 -8.86 6.79 -4.85
C ASP A 42 -9.85 7.77 -4.18
N PRO A 43 -10.01 7.75 -2.85
CA PRO A 43 -10.98 8.60 -2.15
C PRO A 43 -10.66 10.09 -2.24
N TYR A 44 -9.39 10.46 -2.46
CA TYR A 44 -8.96 11.86 -2.61
C TYR A 44 -8.96 12.33 -4.07
N SER A 45 -9.02 11.40 -5.02
CA SER A 45 -9.01 11.68 -6.46
C SER A 45 -9.97 10.74 -7.20
N PRO A 46 -11.28 11.02 -7.22
CA PRO A 46 -12.30 10.09 -7.75
C PRO A 46 -12.12 9.63 -9.21
N ASN A 47 -11.32 10.36 -9.99
CA ASN A 47 -10.96 10.00 -11.37
C ASN A 47 -9.83 8.95 -11.45
N VAL A 48 -9.22 8.61 -10.31
CA VAL A 48 -8.12 7.63 -10.22
C VAL A 48 -8.68 6.29 -9.78
N LEU A 49 -8.49 5.28 -10.63
CA LEU A 49 -9.01 3.92 -10.43
C LEU A 49 -7.86 2.92 -10.47
N TYR A 50 -7.82 2.00 -9.51
CA TYR A 50 -6.92 0.85 -9.51
C TYR A 50 -7.74 -0.39 -9.85
N ALA A 51 -7.30 -1.19 -10.81
CA ALA A 51 -8.04 -2.38 -11.24
C ALA A 51 -7.09 -3.55 -11.48
N ASN A 52 -7.52 -4.75 -11.10
CA ASN A 52 -6.86 -5.99 -11.48
C ASN A 52 -7.55 -6.57 -12.72
N ILE A 53 -6.84 -6.59 -13.84
CA ILE A 53 -7.35 -7.01 -15.15
C ILE A 53 -6.63 -8.30 -15.56
N ILE A 54 -7.41 -9.28 -16.02
CA ILE A 54 -6.93 -10.58 -16.51
C ILE A 54 -6.61 -10.43 -18.00
N ASN A 55 -5.36 -10.70 -18.37
CA ASN A 55 -4.95 -10.83 -19.76
C ASN A 55 -4.28 -12.20 -19.95
N GLU A 56 -4.73 -12.98 -20.94
CA GLU A 56 -4.23 -14.35 -21.19
C GLU A 56 -4.24 -15.25 -19.94
N GLY A 57 -5.23 -15.08 -19.07
CA GLY A 57 -5.37 -15.83 -17.81
C GLY A 57 -4.47 -15.34 -16.67
N ILE A 58 -3.73 -14.25 -16.86
CA ILE A 58 -2.86 -13.66 -15.85
C ILE A 58 -3.45 -12.32 -15.37
N SER A 59 -3.72 -12.22 -14.07
CA SER A 59 -4.20 -11.00 -13.43
C SER A 59 -3.04 -10.03 -13.21
N THR A 60 -3.18 -8.79 -13.69
CA THR A 60 -2.19 -7.71 -13.54
C THR A 60 -2.91 -6.44 -13.09
N SER A 61 -2.27 -5.65 -12.24
CA SER A 61 -2.80 -4.37 -11.79
C SER A 61 -2.52 -3.24 -12.76
N TYR A 62 -3.55 -2.44 -12.98
CA TYR A 62 -3.54 -1.25 -13.81
C TYR A 62 -4.10 -0.08 -13.02
N ILE A 63 -3.75 1.12 -13.47
CA ILE A 63 -4.27 2.38 -12.97
C ILE A 63 -4.88 3.18 -14.11
N SER A 64 -6.00 3.83 -13.86
CA SER A 64 -6.57 4.87 -14.72
C SER A 64 -6.52 6.19 -13.99
N PHE A 65 -6.19 7.27 -14.72
CA PHE A 65 -6.19 8.65 -14.21
C PHE A 65 -7.33 9.50 -14.82
N ASP A 66 -8.16 8.89 -15.66
CA ASP A 66 -9.14 9.54 -16.51
C ASP A 66 -10.53 8.88 -16.39
N ASN A 67 -10.87 8.47 -15.16
CA ASN A 67 -12.14 7.84 -14.82
C ASN A 67 -12.43 6.58 -15.64
N GLY A 68 -11.40 5.75 -15.84
CA GLY A 68 -11.48 4.46 -16.51
C GLY A 68 -11.45 4.50 -18.03
N LYS A 69 -11.26 5.67 -18.66
CA LYS A 69 -11.13 5.76 -20.13
C LYS A 69 -9.87 5.07 -20.64
N ARG A 70 -8.77 5.13 -19.88
CA ARG A 70 -7.52 4.45 -20.18
C ARG A 70 -6.92 3.84 -18.92
N PHE A 71 -6.63 2.55 -19.00
CA PHE A 71 -5.85 1.83 -18.00
C PHE A 71 -4.40 1.68 -18.47
N ILE A 72 -3.45 2.00 -17.59
CA ILE A 72 -2.02 1.82 -17.82
C ILE A 72 -1.44 0.88 -16.76
N PRO A 73 -0.46 0.01 -17.12
CA PRO A 73 0.19 -0.85 -16.15
C PRO A 73 0.88 -0.04 -15.03
N ILE A 74 0.96 -0.63 -13.85
CA ILE A 74 1.73 -0.05 -12.74
C ILE A 74 3.22 0.03 -13.09
N GLU A 75 3.80 1.22 -12.91
CA GLU A 75 5.21 1.49 -13.16
C GLU A 75 6.00 1.57 -11.84
N LEU A 76 7.04 0.73 -11.71
CA LEU A 76 7.95 0.75 -10.57
C LEU A 76 9.08 1.77 -10.75
N GLU A 77 9.38 2.50 -9.67
CA GLU A 77 10.54 3.36 -9.56
C GLU A 77 11.81 2.52 -9.69
N ASN A 78 12.72 2.95 -10.58
CA ASN A 78 13.97 2.26 -10.87
C ASN A 78 13.75 0.80 -11.31
N GLN A 79 13.36 0.58 -12.58
CA GLN A 79 13.21 -0.74 -13.23
C GLN A 79 14.43 -1.70 -13.10
N ARG A 80 15.54 -1.26 -12.50
CA ARG A 80 16.69 -2.09 -12.10
C ARG A 80 16.47 -2.84 -10.77
N SER A 81 15.41 -2.54 -10.01
CA SER A 81 15.14 -3.15 -8.72
C SER A 81 14.63 -4.58 -8.87
N LYS A 82 15.55 -5.56 -8.85
CA LYS A 82 15.37 -7.00 -8.54
C LYS A 82 14.32 -7.82 -9.29
N CYS A 83 13.44 -7.22 -10.09
CA CYS A 83 12.57 -7.97 -10.98
C CYS A 83 13.33 -8.29 -12.26
N PHE A 84 14.26 -9.25 -12.13
CA PHE A 84 15.13 -9.70 -13.21
C PHE A 84 14.38 -10.48 -14.30
N GLN A 85 13.07 -10.70 -14.14
CA GLN A 85 12.25 -11.34 -15.15
C GLN A 85 11.60 -10.24 -15.99
N ILE A 86 11.75 -10.37 -17.30
CA ILE A 86 11.35 -9.43 -18.35
C ILE A 86 9.86 -9.03 -18.27
N ASN A 87 9.04 -9.74 -17.48
CA ASN A 87 7.63 -9.46 -17.25
C ASN A 87 7.32 -9.44 -15.75
N CYS A 88 7.66 -8.35 -15.05
CA CYS A 88 7.28 -8.20 -13.65
C CYS A 88 5.77 -7.94 -13.56
N ILE A 89 4.99 -9.00 -13.35
CA ILE A 89 3.53 -8.90 -13.23
C ILE A 89 3.23 -8.57 -11.77
N ILE A 90 2.73 -7.37 -11.54
CA ILE A 90 2.30 -6.91 -10.23
C ILE A 90 0.80 -7.11 -10.16
N GLU A 91 0.34 -7.89 -9.18
CA GLU A 91 -1.06 -7.97 -8.80
C GLU A 91 -1.20 -7.44 -7.37
N LEU A 92 -1.81 -6.28 -7.22
CA LEU A 92 -2.10 -5.64 -5.95
C LEU A 92 -3.29 -6.30 -5.25
N ASP A 93 -3.22 -6.34 -3.94
CA ASP A 93 -4.32 -6.74 -3.08
C ASP A 93 -5.24 -5.54 -2.86
N LEU A 94 -6.20 -5.39 -3.76
CA LEU A 94 -7.18 -4.30 -3.77
C LEU A 94 -8.28 -4.59 -2.73
N VAL A 95 -8.12 -4.02 -1.53
CA VAL A 95 -9.11 -4.10 -0.44
C VAL A 95 -9.99 -2.86 -0.49
N CYS A 96 -11.30 -3.05 -0.30
CA CYS A 96 -12.31 -2.00 -0.50
C CYS A 96 -13.28 -1.85 0.67
N SER A 97 -13.06 -2.51 1.80
CA SER A 97 -13.82 -2.20 3.00
C SER A 97 -13.54 -0.77 3.46
N ASN A 98 -14.58 -0.05 3.85
CA ASN A 98 -14.50 1.36 4.26
C ASN A 98 -13.47 1.57 5.38
N ASP A 99 -13.38 0.62 6.30
CA ASP A 99 -12.47 0.67 7.45
C ASP A 99 -10.98 0.56 7.02
N LEU A 100 -10.71 -0.02 5.85
CA LEU A 100 -9.36 -0.25 5.35
C LEU A 100 -8.92 0.77 4.29
N ILE A 101 -9.83 1.59 3.78
CA ILE A 101 -9.48 2.67 2.83
C ILE A 101 -8.44 3.62 3.43
N GLN A 102 -8.52 3.94 4.73
CA GLN A 102 -7.54 4.82 5.38
C GLN A 102 -6.12 4.20 5.42
N ASN A 103 -6.02 2.87 5.49
CA ASN A 103 -4.72 2.18 5.48
C ASN A 103 -4.08 2.19 4.09
N HIS A 104 -4.90 2.22 3.03
CA HIS A 104 -4.44 2.28 1.64
C HIS A 104 -4.21 3.70 1.15
N PHE A 105 -4.94 4.67 1.71
CA PHE A 105 -4.89 6.08 1.34
C PHE A 105 -4.69 6.95 2.60
N PRO A 106 -3.50 6.89 3.23
CA PRO A 106 -3.25 7.61 4.47
C PRO A 106 -3.28 9.12 4.28
N GLU A 107 -2.87 9.61 3.10
CA GLU A 107 -2.83 11.02 2.76
C GLU A 107 -3.15 11.26 1.28
N LYS A 108 -3.42 12.52 0.91
CA LYS A 108 -3.60 12.90 -0.49
C LYS A 108 -2.35 12.53 -1.28
N SER A 109 -2.54 11.84 -2.41
CA SER A 109 -1.46 11.38 -3.30
C SER A 109 -0.52 10.31 -2.72
N VAL A 110 -0.77 9.83 -1.50
CA VAL A 110 -0.05 8.70 -0.92
C VAL A 110 -0.92 7.47 -0.99
N VAL A 111 -0.39 6.41 -1.61
CA VAL A 111 -1.13 5.18 -1.87
C VAL A 111 -0.28 4.00 -1.46
N ILE A 112 -0.84 3.08 -0.67
CA ILE A 112 -0.19 1.88 -0.18
C ILE A 112 -1.02 0.67 -0.55
N PHE A 113 -0.43 -0.29 -1.25
CA PHE A 113 -1.05 -1.61 -1.46
C PHE A 113 -0.07 -2.72 -1.16
N GLN A 114 -0.60 -3.87 -0.74
CA GLN A 114 0.18 -5.09 -0.67
C GLN A 114 0.10 -5.83 -2.00
N GLU A 115 1.07 -6.67 -2.29
CA GLU A 115 0.97 -7.64 -3.37
C GLU A 115 0.01 -8.77 -2.98
N LYS A 116 -0.83 -9.21 -3.91
CA LYS A 116 -1.69 -10.38 -3.77
C LYS A 116 -0.91 -11.70 -3.90
N SER A 117 0.39 -11.66 -4.24
CA SER A 117 1.11 -12.83 -4.69
C SER A 117 1.21 -13.95 -3.64
N LYS A 118 1.00 -15.18 -4.12
CA LYS A 118 1.39 -16.40 -3.42
C LYS A 118 2.81 -16.73 -3.87
N CYS A 119 3.82 -16.27 -3.14
CA CYS A 119 5.18 -16.74 -3.35
C CYS A 119 5.17 -18.28 -3.34
N LYS A 120 5.45 -18.91 -4.49
CA LYS A 120 5.35 -20.39 -4.63
C LYS A 120 6.27 -21.15 -3.67
N LYS A 121 7.29 -20.48 -3.09
CA LYS A 121 8.34 -21.10 -2.29
C LYS A 121 8.40 -20.66 -0.83
N SER A 122 7.74 -19.56 -0.44
CA SER A 122 7.70 -19.11 0.95
C SER A 122 6.35 -18.48 1.26
N LYS A 123 5.83 -18.74 2.46
CA LYS A 123 4.53 -18.22 2.89
C LYS A 123 4.51 -16.69 3.08
N ASP A 124 5.68 -16.03 3.04
CA ASP A 124 5.84 -14.67 3.56
C ASP A 124 6.39 -13.62 2.56
N CYS A 125 6.34 -13.85 1.24
CA CYS A 125 6.64 -12.75 0.30
C CYS A 125 5.40 -11.88 0.08
N GLN A 126 5.02 -11.09 1.06
CA GLN A 126 4.08 -10.00 0.83
C GLN A 126 4.89 -8.72 0.65
N HIS A 127 5.03 -8.31 -0.60
CA HIS A 127 5.65 -7.04 -0.92
C HIS A 127 4.64 -5.91 -0.68
N MET A 128 5.13 -4.79 -0.14
CA MET A 128 4.34 -3.58 -0.01
C MET A 128 4.78 -2.60 -1.09
N PHE A 129 3.82 -2.02 -1.79
CA PHE A 129 4.03 -1.00 -2.81
C PHE A 129 3.48 0.33 -2.31
N ILE A 130 4.29 1.37 -2.45
CA ILE A 130 3.93 2.72 -2.00
C ILE A 130 4.15 3.70 -3.14
N SER A 131 3.17 4.56 -3.38
CA SER A 131 3.28 5.70 -4.27
C SER A 131 3.10 7.00 -3.49
N PHE A 132 3.91 8.01 -3.81
CA PHE A 132 3.82 9.36 -3.23
C PHE A 132 3.30 10.40 -4.25
N ASN A 133 2.85 9.95 -5.41
CA ASN A 133 2.40 10.81 -6.51
C ASN A 133 1.05 10.36 -7.10
N GLY A 134 0.20 9.79 -6.26
CA GLY A 134 -1.14 9.32 -6.63
C GLY A 134 -1.13 8.09 -7.54
N GLY A 135 -0.13 7.22 -7.41
CA GLY A 135 -0.04 5.97 -8.16
C GLY A 135 0.65 6.07 -9.52
N LYS A 136 1.28 7.20 -9.87
CA LYS A 136 2.02 7.32 -11.15
C LYS A 136 3.30 6.51 -11.15
N ILE A 137 4.04 6.55 -10.05
CA ILE A 137 5.29 5.79 -9.86
C ILE A 137 5.20 5.10 -8.50
N TRP A 138 5.63 3.84 -8.46
CA TRP A 138 5.52 2.98 -7.29
C TRP A 138 6.87 2.53 -6.80
N LYS A 139 7.06 2.61 -5.49
CA LYS A 139 8.22 2.06 -4.80
C LYS A 139 7.84 0.73 -4.18
N MET A 140 8.66 -0.28 -4.42
CA MET A 140 8.58 -1.54 -3.69
C MET A 140 9.35 -1.40 -2.39
N VAL A 141 8.65 -1.52 -1.26
CA VAL A 141 9.24 -1.47 0.08
C VAL A 141 9.73 -2.86 0.48
N ASN A 142 10.69 -2.90 1.41
CA ASN A 142 11.23 -4.16 1.92
C ASN A 142 10.10 -5.07 2.45
N TYR A 143 10.12 -6.35 2.07
CA TYR A 143 9.06 -7.33 2.40
C TYR A 143 8.99 -7.63 3.90
N ASP A 144 10.09 -7.38 4.61
CA ASP A 144 10.19 -7.54 6.05
C ASP A 144 9.45 -6.46 6.84
N PHE A 145 8.91 -5.41 6.21
CA PHE A 145 8.20 -4.35 6.92
C PHE A 145 6.69 -4.61 7.05
N GLU A 146 6.16 -4.26 8.22
CA GLU A 146 4.73 -4.20 8.58
C GLU A 146 4.42 -2.90 9.32
N ASN A 147 3.12 -2.63 9.53
CA ASN A 147 2.63 -1.45 10.26
C ASN A 147 3.25 -0.13 9.78
N ILE A 148 3.41 0.03 8.47
CA ILE A 148 3.99 1.26 7.92
C ILE A 148 3.01 2.41 8.16
N LYS A 149 3.51 3.47 8.79
CA LYS A 149 2.78 4.75 8.90
C LYS A 149 3.56 5.82 8.14
N ILE A 150 2.82 6.63 7.39
CA ILE A 150 3.33 7.74 6.60
C ILE A 150 2.76 9.01 7.22
N ILE A 151 3.65 9.98 7.45
CA ILE A 151 3.40 11.14 8.28
C ILE A 151 3.84 12.40 7.55
N ASN A 152 3.11 13.50 7.71
CA ASN A 152 3.41 14.83 7.18
C ASN A 152 3.77 14.79 5.68
N GLY A 153 2.87 14.29 4.83
CA GLY A 153 3.06 14.24 3.38
C GLY A 153 4.12 13.24 2.94
N GLY A 154 4.45 12.27 3.80
CA GLY A 154 5.55 11.33 3.58
C GLY A 154 6.95 11.88 3.85
N SER A 155 7.04 13.01 4.55
CA SER A 155 8.33 13.50 5.07
C SER A 155 8.93 12.56 6.12
N LEU A 156 8.10 11.83 6.86
CA LEU A 156 8.52 10.78 7.78
C LEU A 156 7.73 9.50 7.49
N MET A 157 8.45 8.41 7.33
CA MET A 157 7.88 7.07 7.32
C MET A 157 8.43 6.29 8.50
N VAL A 158 7.58 5.48 9.11
CA VAL A 158 7.95 4.57 10.19
C VAL A 158 7.40 3.20 9.89
N ALA A 159 8.09 2.15 10.31
CA ALA A 159 7.70 0.76 10.06
C ALA A 159 8.23 -0.16 11.16
N ALA A 160 7.55 -1.29 11.36
CA ALA A 160 8.04 -2.40 12.17
C ALA A 160 8.60 -3.50 11.27
N GLU A 161 9.67 -4.16 11.68
CA GLU A 161 10.19 -5.35 10.99
C GLU A 161 9.46 -6.61 11.50
N LYS A 162 8.75 -7.32 10.61
CA LYS A 162 7.95 -8.52 10.89
C LYS A 162 8.69 -9.56 11.73
N SER A 163 9.94 -9.85 11.35
CA SER A 163 10.70 -10.97 11.90
C SER A 163 11.38 -10.67 13.23
N THR A 164 11.71 -9.40 13.49
CA THR A 164 12.53 -9.02 14.65
C THR A 164 11.90 -7.94 15.52
N GLY A 165 10.73 -7.41 15.14
CA GLY A 165 10.07 -6.32 15.85
C GLY A 165 10.87 -5.02 15.88
N LYS A 166 11.91 -4.87 15.04
CA LYS A 166 12.74 -3.66 15.04
C LYS A 166 11.96 -2.47 14.48
N PHE A 167 12.16 -1.31 15.08
CA PHE A 167 11.59 -0.06 14.61
C PHE A 167 12.49 0.56 13.53
N TRP A 168 11.90 0.91 12.40
CA TRP A 168 12.57 1.56 11.27
C TRP A 168 11.92 2.89 10.97
N TYR A 169 12.72 3.85 10.50
CA TYR A 169 12.23 5.13 10.02
C TYR A 169 12.97 5.60 8.77
N SER A 170 12.33 6.48 7.99
CA SER A 170 12.89 7.11 6.80
C SER A 170 12.43 8.55 6.66
N TYR A 171 13.37 9.45 6.40
CA TYR A 171 13.12 10.84 5.98
C TYR A 171 13.20 11.04 4.47
N THR A 172 13.38 9.97 3.70
CA THR A 172 13.67 10.02 2.27
C THR A 172 12.64 9.24 1.47
N MET A 173 11.39 9.24 1.93
CA MET A 173 10.29 8.51 1.29
C MET A 173 10.66 7.05 0.98
N GLY A 174 11.32 6.40 1.94
CA GLY A 174 11.68 4.99 1.88
C GLY A 174 12.93 4.65 1.07
N THR A 175 13.67 5.64 0.53
CA THR A 175 14.92 5.38 -0.19
C THR A 175 16.05 4.96 0.74
N LYS A 176 16.16 5.58 1.92
CA LYS A 176 17.10 5.21 3.00
C LYS A 176 16.33 4.98 4.28
N TRP A 177 16.60 3.86 4.94
CA TRP A 177 15.98 3.48 6.21
C TRP A 177 17.02 3.45 7.32
N TYR A 178 16.61 3.89 8.50
CA TYR A 178 17.40 3.91 9.71
C TYR A 178 16.68 3.11 10.78
N LYS A 179 17.45 2.41 11.61
CA LYS A 179 16.93 1.56 12.67
C LYS A 179 17.00 2.27 14.02
N ILE A 180 15.97 2.13 14.84
CA ILE A 180 15.97 2.53 16.26
C ILE A 180 15.85 1.29 17.14
N GLY A 181 16.60 1.28 18.24
CA GLY A 181 16.49 0.27 19.28
C GLY A 181 17.35 -0.99 19.03
N TRP A 182 17.67 -1.66 20.13
CA TRP A 182 18.46 -2.90 20.16
C TRP A 182 17.70 -4.00 20.91
N TRP A 183 16.37 -3.92 20.93
CA TRP A 183 15.58 -4.64 21.93
C TRP A 183 14.98 -5.90 21.31
N TRP A 184 15.81 -6.94 21.20
CA TRP A 184 15.49 -8.22 20.56
C TRP A 184 14.33 -8.98 21.22
N TRP A 185 13.89 -8.55 22.41
CA TRP A 185 12.85 -9.20 23.22
C TRP A 185 11.46 -8.58 23.06
N TYR A 186 11.37 -7.46 22.35
CA TYR A 186 10.12 -6.71 22.17
C TYR A 186 9.67 -6.80 20.73
N ARG A 187 8.46 -7.30 20.53
CA ARG A 187 7.77 -7.24 19.25
C ARG A 187 6.90 -6.01 19.21
N ILE A 188 7.06 -5.18 18.17
CA ILE A 188 6.13 -4.08 17.91
C ILE A 188 4.84 -4.69 17.36
N ILE A 189 3.72 -4.42 18.05
CA ILE A 189 2.38 -4.81 17.62
C ILE A 189 1.78 -3.72 16.76
N ASP A 190 2.01 -2.46 17.15
CA ASP A 190 1.39 -1.32 16.49
C ASP A 190 2.26 -0.07 16.60
N ILE A 191 2.06 0.85 15.67
CA ILE A 191 2.74 2.14 15.59
C ILE A 191 1.64 3.18 15.44
N GLU A 192 1.48 4.06 16.42
CA GLU A 192 0.43 5.07 16.40
C GLU A 192 1.03 6.47 16.45
N PRO A 193 0.82 7.30 15.42
CA PRO A 193 1.19 8.70 15.46
C PRO A 193 0.37 9.42 16.53
N LEU A 194 1.02 10.05 17.51
CA LEU A 194 0.36 10.84 18.56
C LEU A 194 0.06 12.27 18.08
N GLU A 195 -0.19 12.43 16.77
CA GLU A 195 0.06 13.68 16.07
C GLU A 195 -0.86 14.85 16.44
N SER A 196 -0.21 16.02 16.43
CA SER A 196 -0.77 17.30 15.99
C SER A 196 0.10 17.79 14.83
N ALA A 197 -0.40 18.70 13.98
CA ALA A 197 0.26 19.16 12.75
C ALA A 197 1.73 19.62 12.87
N ASN A 198 2.24 19.85 14.09
CA ASN A 198 3.60 20.34 14.34
C ASN A 198 4.50 19.38 15.13
N ASN A 199 3.99 18.25 15.62
CA ASN A 199 4.77 17.36 16.51
C ASN A 199 4.85 15.94 15.91
N GLN A 200 6.04 15.58 15.43
CA GLN A 200 6.33 14.24 14.92
C GLN A 200 6.62 13.26 16.07
N ILE A 201 5.63 13.07 16.95
CA ILE A 201 5.74 12.14 18.08
C ILE A 201 5.01 10.86 17.73
N ILE A 202 5.73 9.73 17.81
CA ILE A 202 5.21 8.40 17.47
C ILE A 202 5.24 7.53 18.72
N ALA A 203 4.10 6.91 19.03
CA ALA A 203 4.04 5.83 20.00
C ALA A 203 4.20 4.48 19.30
N THR A 204 4.92 3.56 19.92
CA THR A 204 4.85 2.14 19.56
C THR A 204 4.24 1.36 20.70
N ILE A 205 3.35 0.44 20.37
CA ILE A 205 2.80 -0.55 21.30
C ILE A 205 3.59 -1.83 21.09
N ASN A 206 4.21 -2.32 22.16
CA ASN A 206 5.17 -3.41 22.11
C ASN A 206 4.73 -4.49 23.08
N TYR A 207 5.14 -5.71 22.80
CA TYR A 207 4.88 -6.86 23.64
C TYR A 207 6.17 -7.58 23.92
N HIS A 208 6.50 -7.72 25.20
CA HIS A 208 7.66 -8.46 25.62
C HIS A 208 7.34 -9.96 25.58
N GLU A 209 7.94 -10.70 24.64
CA GLU A 209 7.51 -12.08 24.35
C GLU A 209 7.71 -13.03 25.55
N LEU A 210 8.79 -12.86 26.32
CA LEU A 210 9.07 -13.73 27.48
C LEU A 210 8.17 -13.47 28.69
N THR A 211 7.83 -12.21 28.98
CA THR A 211 7.08 -11.84 30.18
C THR A 211 5.59 -11.66 29.90
N GLY A 212 5.20 -11.54 28.64
CA GLY A 212 3.85 -11.23 28.21
C GLY A 212 3.37 -9.82 28.60
N VAL A 213 4.29 -8.93 28.96
CA VAL A 213 3.95 -7.58 29.43
C VAL A 213 3.93 -6.60 28.24
N PRO A 214 2.81 -5.90 27.99
CA PRO A 214 2.77 -4.85 26.99
C PRO A 214 3.54 -3.61 27.48
N SER A 215 4.13 -2.86 26.57
CA SER A 215 4.87 -1.63 26.87
C SER A 215 4.67 -0.61 25.76
N ILE A 216 4.67 0.67 26.13
CA ILE A 216 4.54 1.79 25.18
C ILE A 216 5.87 2.54 25.17
N PHE A 217 6.43 2.74 23.98
CA PHE A 217 7.59 3.63 23.78
C PHE A 217 7.16 4.84 22.97
N ILE A 218 7.71 6.00 23.31
CA ILE A 218 7.42 7.26 22.64
C ILE A 218 8.72 7.75 22.00
N TYR A 219 8.65 8.06 20.72
CA TYR A 219 9.75 8.56 19.91
C TYR A 219 9.43 9.97 19.43
N ASP A 220 10.35 10.90 19.67
CA ASP A 220 10.23 12.30 19.25
C ASP A 220 11.14 12.55 18.04
N PHE A 221 10.53 12.72 16.86
CA PHE A 221 11.22 12.97 15.60
C PHE A 221 11.37 14.46 15.26
N THR A 222 10.89 15.37 16.12
CA THR A 222 10.91 16.82 15.85
C THR A 222 12.32 17.38 15.63
N LYS A 223 13.32 16.87 16.35
CA LYS A 223 14.72 17.34 16.27
C LYS A 223 15.51 16.75 15.10
N ALA A 224 15.06 15.64 14.55
CA ALA A 224 15.83 14.92 13.54
C ALA A 224 15.77 15.58 12.15
N LEU A 225 14.80 16.45 11.88
CA LEU A 225 14.74 17.25 10.65
C LEU A 225 15.81 18.35 10.59
N GLY A 226 16.33 18.83 11.72
CA GLY A 226 17.24 19.98 11.77
C GLY A 226 18.65 19.74 11.22
N ASN A 227 19.03 18.49 10.95
CA ASN A 227 20.39 18.12 10.54
C ASN A 227 20.50 17.59 9.09
N TYR A 228 19.39 17.55 8.34
CA TYR A 228 19.33 16.99 6.98
C TYR A 228 18.94 18.00 5.90
N VAL A 229 18.92 19.29 6.22
CA VAL A 229 18.75 20.40 5.27
C VAL A 229 20.09 21.05 4.98
#